data_AF-A0A1Q3HUT8-F1
#
_entry.id   AF-A0A1Q3HUT8-F1
#
_cell.length_a   1.000
_cell.length_b   1.000
_cell.length_c   1.000
_cell.angle_alpha   90.00
_cell.angle_beta   90.00
_cell.angle_gamma   90.00
#
_symmetry.space_group_name_H-M   'P 1'
#
loop_
_entity.id
_entity.type
_entity.pdbx_description
1 polymer ?
#
loop_
_entity_poly.entity_id
_entity_poly.type
_entity_poly.pdbx_seq_one_letter_code
_entity_poly.pdbx_strand_id
1 'polypeptide(L)'
;MPNPNLQVALATLNAQTPDKHHPSVDVVDVSKLDVPLIIEQLPLMSPSGAIRSLRKNSAPLDKDALDKESTYALSGKPGFKKLQNWASGGAPFHRFVDKDVTLFFDTLFAMVLDVVNSHLDGGEQPWALSRNDLFHGHLSWADFSSVSDVVMVFHAQEYPADLESFKSKAAGELEADVKPFLAKAAPFGRRCPIWSMRKKRIWSIDFFAEKSPFLPLLSTPLSEAGRGVNPLVVDQDDIGQCLADISYFPREKVPSFMRIWSHKMTDEDRSGLD
;
A
#
# COMPACT_ATOMS: atom_id res chain seq x y z
N MET A 1 -18.72 15.06 3.22
CA MET A 1 -19.55 13.85 3.01
C MET A 1 -18.86 13.01 1.94
N PRO A 2 -18.69 11.70 2.14
CA PRO A 2 -18.04 10.85 1.15
C PRO A 2 -18.79 10.91 -0.18
N ASN A 3 -18.04 10.88 -1.29
CA ASN A 3 -18.57 10.89 -2.64
C ASN A 3 -19.54 9.69 -2.82
N PRO A 4 -20.82 9.88 -3.19
CA PRO A 4 -21.75 8.77 -3.38
C PRO A 4 -21.25 7.72 -4.38
N ASN A 5 -20.52 8.15 -5.41
CA ASN A 5 -19.94 7.25 -6.41
C ASN A 5 -18.81 6.39 -5.82
N LEU A 6 -18.06 6.92 -4.84
CA LEU A 6 -17.03 6.18 -4.11
C LEU A 6 -17.65 5.05 -3.29
N GLN A 7 -18.75 5.32 -2.58
CA GLN A 7 -19.47 4.29 -1.82
C GLN A 7 -20.03 3.18 -2.73
N VAL A 8 -20.53 3.54 -3.91
CA VAL A 8 -20.95 2.55 -4.92
C VAL A 8 -19.76 1.73 -5.43
N ALA A 9 -18.62 2.36 -5.71
CA ALA A 9 -17.41 1.65 -6.15
C ALA A 9 -16.89 0.68 -5.09
N LEU A 10 -16.82 1.12 -3.83
CA LEU A 10 -16.43 0.30 -2.68
C LEU A 10 -17.40 -0.87 -2.45
N ALA A 11 -18.71 -0.64 -2.54
CA ALA A 11 -19.72 -1.71 -2.46
C ALA A 11 -19.59 -2.69 -3.64
N THR A 12 -19.33 -2.17 -4.85
CA THR A 12 -19.12 -2.99 -6.05
C THR A 12 -17.88 -3.86 -5.91
N LEU A 13 -16.79 -3.32 -5.37
CA LEU A 13 -15.54 -4.04 -5.10
C LEU A 13 -15.76 -5.14 -4.06
N ASN A 14 -16.43 -4.80 -2.94
CA ASN A 14 -16.77 -5.72 -1.86
C ASN A 14 -17.67 -6.90 -2.32
N ALA A 15 -18.44 -6.70 -3.38
CA ALA A 15 -19.29 -7.71 -4.00
C ALA A 15 -18.54 -8.62 -5.01
N GLN A 16 -17.30 -8.30 -5.38
CA GLN A 16 -16.50 -9.13 -6.28
C GLN A 16 -16.01 -10.39 -5.54
N THR A 17 -16.10 -11.52 -6.23
CA THR A 17 -15.64 -12.83 -5.77
C THR A 17 -14.82 -13.48 -6.88
N PRO A 18 -14.01 -14.52 -6.58
CA PRO A 18 -13.33 -15.29 -7.62
C PRO A 18 -14.29 -15.81 -8.70
N ASP A 19 -15.53 -16.17 -8.35
CA ASP A 19 -16.53 -16.66 -9.33
C ASP A 19 -17.30 -15.55 -10.05
N LYS A 20 -17.17 -14.29 -9.62
CA LYS A 20 -17.90 -13.15 -10.17
C LYS A 20 -16.89 -12.15 -10.72
N HIS A 21 -16.45 -12.43 -11.94
CA HIS A 21 -15.48 -11.61 -12.65
C HIS A 21 -16.12 -10.35 -13.24
N HIS A 22 -15.48 -9.21 -13.01
CA HIS A 22 -15.65 -8.02 -13.83
C HIS A 22 -14.38 -7.83 -14.66
N PRO A 23 -14.45 -7.44 -15.95
CA PRO A 23 -13.27 -7.38 -16.83
C PRO A 23 -12.14 -6.45 -16.35
N SER A 24 -12.44 -5.52 -15.44
CA SER A 24 -11.49 -4.57 -14.88
C SER A 24 -10.97 -4.93 -13.48
N VAL A 25 -11.30 -6.10 -12.95
CA VAL A 25 -10.80 -6.53 -11.64
C VAL A 25 -10.58 -8.03 -11.59
N ASP A 26 -9.38 -8.39 -11.17
CA ASP A 26 -9.03 -9.76 -10.84
C ASP A 26 -9.11 -9.95 -9.33
N VAL A 27 -9.64 -11.10 -8.92
CA VAL A 27 -9.85 -11.43 -7.51
C VAL A 27 -9.10 -12.71 -7.19
N VAL A 28 -8.14 -12.61 -6.27
CA VAL A 28 -7.37 -13.76 -5.80
C VAL A 28 -7.77 -14.08 -4.37
N ASP A 29 -8.19 -15.34 -4.16
CA ASP A 29 -8.47 -15.87 -2.83
C ASP A 29 -7.16 -16.17 -2.10
N VAL A 30 -6.99 -15.55 -0.94
CA VAL A 30 -5.82 -15.72 -0.07
C VAL A 30 -6.24 -16.23 1.32
N SER A 31 -7.33 -16.99 1.39
CA SER A 31 -7.83 -17.61 2.64
C SER A 31 -6.84 -18.54 3.32
N LYS A 32 -5.84 -19.04 2.59
CA LYS A 32 -4.74 -19.87 3.12
C LYS A 32 -3.58 -19.05 3.69
N LEU A 33 -3.59 -17.73 3.52
CA LEU A 33 -2.58 -16.86 4.11
C LEU A 33 -2.77 -16.86 5.64
N ASP A 34 -1.75 -17.30 6.36
CA ASP A 34 -1.76 -17.27 7.82
C ASP A 34 -1.68 -15.81 8.28
N VAL A 35 -2.71 -15.36 8.99
CA VAL A 35 -2.81 -13.97 9.44
C VAL A 35 -2.56 -13.96 10.95
N PRO A 36 -1.51 -13.26 11.43
CA PRO A 36 -1.21 -13.20 12.85
C PRO A 36 -2.39 -12.66 13.65
N LEU A 37 -2.62 -13.22 14.83
CA LEU A 37 -3.77 -12.88 15.68
C LEU A 37 -3.92 -11.38 15.93
N ILE A 38 -2.81 -10.66 16.08
CA ILE A 38 -2.80 -9.19 16.28
C ILE A 38 -3.49 -8.48 15.11
N ILE A 39 -3.24 -8.94 13.87
CA ILE A 39 -3.83 -8.38 12.64
C ILE A 39 -5.29 -8.81 12.49
N GLU A 40 -5.61 -10.07 12.79
CA GLU A 40 -6.99 -10.57 12.72
C GLU A 40 -7.95 -9.87 13.67
N GLN A 41 -7.45 -9.42 14.82
CA GLN A 41 -8.25 -8.72 15.81
C GLN A 41 -8.53 -7.26 15.46
N LEU A 42 -7.79 -6.63 14.53
CA LEU A 42 -7.92 -5.20 14.25
C LEU A 42 -9.35 -4.79 13.83
N PRO A 43 -10.07 -5.53 12.96
CA PRO A 43 -11.45 -5.17 12.59
C PRO A 43 -12.47 -5.34 13.71
N LEU A 44 -12.11 -6.00 14.81
CA LEU A 44 -12.96 -6.15 15.99
C LEU A 44 -12.81 -4.96 16.96
N MET A 45 -11.89 -4.04 16.66
CA MET A 45 -11.60 -2.85 17.46
C MET A 45 -12.17 -1.60 16.78
N SER A 46 -12.32 -0.53 17.56
CA SER A 46 -12.43 0.82 16.99
C SER A 46 -11.12 1.19 16.28
N PRO A 47 -11.12 2.15 15.34
CA PRO A 47 -9.89 2.60 14.70
C PRO A 47 -8.80 3.02 15.70
N SER A 48 -9.16 3.75 16.75
CA SER A 48 -8.24 4.14 17.83
C SER A 48 -7.72 2.93 18.62
N GLY A 49 -8.55 1.91 18.84
CA GLY A 49 -8.15 0.65 19.45
C GLY A 49 -7.15 -0.12 18.58
N ALA A 50 -7.40 -0.18 17.26
CA ALA A 50 -6.50 -0.80 16.30
C ALA A 50 -5.13 -0.09 16.26
N ILE A 51 -5.11 1.24 16.20
CA ILE A 51 -3.87 2.04 16.30
C ILE A 51 -3.11 1.75 17.60
N ARG A 52 -3.82 1.68 18.74
CA ARG A 52 -3.22 1.37 20.05
C ARG A 52 -2.63 -0.04 20.07
N SER A 53 -3.33 -1.02 19.50
CA SER A 53 -2.84 -2.40 19.35
C SER A 53 -1.57 -2.46 18.51
N LEU A 54 -1.54 -1.79 17.36
CA LEU A 54 -0.34 -1.70 16.51
C LEU A 54 0.84 -1.06 17.27
N ARG A 55 0.60 0.04 18.00
CA ARG A 55 1.66 0.70 18.80
C ARG A 55 2.21 -0.21 19.88
N LYS A 56 1.35 -0.89 20.64
CA LYS A 56 1.75 -1.80 21.72
C LYS A 56 2.58 -2.98 21.21
N ASN A 57 2.34 -3.42 19.99
CA ASN A 57 3.05 -4.53 19.35
C ASN A 57 4.17 -4.06 18.41
N SER A 58 4.68 -2.85 18.64
CA SER A 58 5.75 -2.25 17.87
C SER A 58 6.76 -1.53 18.75
N ALA A 59 7.99 -1.42 18.27
CA ALA A 59 9.04 -0.63 18.91
C ALA A 59 9.31 0.62 18.04
N PRO A 60 9.39 1.83 18.64
CA PRO A 60 9.84 3.01 17.91
C PRO A 60 11.21 2.77 17.27
N LEU A 61 11.36 3.23 16.04
CA LEU A 61 12.59 3.15 15.26
C LEU A 61 12.99 4.57 14.87
N ASP A 62 14.13 5.03 15.37
CA ASP A 62 14.64 6.33 14.96
C ASP A 62 15.15 6.31 13.52
N LYS A 63 15.20 7.49 12.91
CA LYS A 63 15.55 7.67 11.50
C LYS A 63 16.97 7.21 11.16
N ASP A 64 17.92 7.41 12.08
CA ASP A 64 19.31 7.03 11.86
C ASP A 64 19.51 5.52 12.02
N ALA A 65 18.77 4.88 12.92
CA ALA A 65 18.70 3.43 13.06
C ALA A 65 18.13 2.79 11.79
N LEU A 66 17.01 3.31 11.27
CA LEU A 66 16.44 2.85 10.01
C LEU A 66 17.43 3.01 8.84
N ASP A 67 18.08 4.17 8.72
CA ASP A 67 19.05 4.41 7.66
C ASP A 67 20.30 3.50 7.77
N LYS A 68 20.71 3.08 8.98
CA LYS A 68 21.83 2.15 9.17
C LYS A 68 21.53 0.72 8.70
N GLU A 69 20.27 0.35 8.62
CA GLU A 69 19.86 -0.96 8.09
C GLU A 69 19.96 -1.00 6.55
N SER A 70 19.92 0.15 5.88
CA SER A 70 20.03 0.25 4.42
C SER A 70 21.45 -0.03 3.93
N THR A 71 21.59 -1.09 3.13
CA THR A 71 22.85 -1.41 2.46
C THR A 71 23.30 -0.31 1.48
N TYR A 72 22.36 0.49 0.96
CA TYR A 72 22.68 1.60 0.06
C TYR A 72 23.15 2.84 0.79
N ALA A 73 22.61 3.16 1.97
CA ALA A 73 23.07 4.26 2.81
C ALA A 73 24.52 4.06 3.27
N LEU A 74 24.93 2.81 3.52
CA LEU A 74 26.29 2.43 3.89
C LEU A 74 27.32 2.64 2.76
N SER A 75 26.88 2.85 1.52
CA SER A 75 27.77 3.05 0.35
C SER A 75 28.37 4.47 0.21
N GLY A 76 28.13 5.38 1.17
CA GLY A 76 28.83 6.67 1.27
C GLY A 76 28.49 7.73 0.22
N LYS A 77 27.37 7.60 -0.53
CA LYS A 77 26.91 8.62 -1.50
C LYS A 77 25.81 9.53 -0.91
N PRO A 78 25.66 10.78 -1.37
CA PRO A 78 24.95 11.83 -0.63
C PRO A 78 23.42 11.66 -0.56
N GLY A 79 22.84 11.99 0.60
CA GLY A 79 21.47 12.48 0.82
C GLY A 79 20.29 11.55 0.45
N PHE A 80 20.14 11.24 -0.84
CA PHE A 80 18.96 10.57 -1.40
C PHE A 80 18.95 9.05 -1.19
N LYS A 81 20.07 8.47 -0.74
CA LYS A 81 20.20 7.02 -0.49
C LYS A 81 19.58 6.53 0.82
N LYS A 82 19.19 7.47 1.69
CA LYS A 82 18.61 7.18 2.99
C LYS A 82 17.24 6.53 2.85
N LEU A 83 17.02 5.43 3.56
CA LEU A 83 15.81 4.63 3.47
C LEU A 83 14.55 5.43 3.81
N GLN A 84 14.65 6.29 4.82
CA GLN A 84 13.56 7.15 5.27
C GLN A 84 13.05 8.12 4.19
N ASN A 85 13.86 8.46 3.18
CA ASN A 85 13.46 9.37 2.10
C ASN A 85 12.57 8.68 1.06
N TRP A 86 12.60 7.35 1.04
CA TRP A 86 11.79 6.52 0.18
C TRP A 86 10.55 6.00 0.91
N ALA A 87 10.56 6.01 2.24
CA ALA A 87 9.42 5.68 3.08
C ALA A 87 8.35 6.78 3.11
N SER A 88 7.12 6.42 3.46
CA SER A 88 6.03 7.38 3.71
C SER A 88 6.42 8.32 4.87
N GLY A 89 6.66 9.60 4.57
CA GLY A 89 7.22 10.58 5.51
C GLY A 89 6.25 11.03 6.63
N GLY A 90 6.71 11.93 7.53
CA GLY A 90 5.81 12.72 8.39
C GLY A 90 5.49 12.21 9.81
N ALA A 91 5.79 10.96 10.16
CA ALA A 91 5.69 10.46 11.55
C ALA A 91 6.87 9.55 11.93
N PRO A 92 7.04 9.17 13.21
CA PRO A 92 8.06 8.23 13.64
C PRO A 92 7.87 6.85 13.01
N PHE A 93 8.98 6.18 12.69
CA PHE A 93 8.95 4.79 12.22
C PHE A 93 8.84 3.84 13.40
N HIS A 94 8.32 2.65 13.11
CA HIS A 94 8.10 1.58 14.07
C HIS A 94 8.48 0.24 13.45
N ARG A 95 9.15 -0.59 14.24
CA ARG A 95 9.42 -1.99 13.92
C ARG A 95 8.36 -2.87 14.56
N PHE A 96 7.89 -3.91 13.86
CA PHE A 96 7.08 -4.94 14.49
C PHE A 96 7.91 -5.71 15.53
N VAL A 97 7.39 -5.86 16.74
CA VAL A 97 8.04 -6.70 17.77
C VAL A 97 7.85 -8.18 17.46
N ASP A 98 6.69 -8.52 16.91
CA ASP A 98 6.33 -9.86 16.50
C ASP A 98 6.89 -10.16 15.09
N LYS A 99 7.66 -11.26 14.99
CA LYS A 99 8.24 -11.71 13.73
C LYS A 99 7.19 -12.25 12.77
N ASP A 100 6.11 -12.82 13.28
CA ASP A 100 5.05 -13.40 12.45
C ASP A 100 4.28 -12.27 11.74
N VAL A 101 4.13 -11.11 12.40
CA VAL A 101 3.58 -9.90 11.76
C VAL A 101 4.49 -9.37 10.65
N THR A 102 5.81 -9.36 10.87
CA THR A 102 6.78 -8.99 9.82
C THR A 102 6.67 -9.95 8.63
N LEU A 103 6.72 -11.27 8.89
CA LEU A 103 6.64 -12.30 7.86
C LEU A 103 5.33 -12.24 7.09
N PHE A 104 4.21 -11.98 7.77
CA PHE A 104 2.90 -11.81 7.16
C PHE A 104 2.91 -10.68 6.13
N PHE A 105 3.36 -9.48 6.50
CA PHE A 105 3.38 -8.35 5.56
C PHE A 105 4.38 -8.57 4.42
N ASP A 106 5.57 -9.09 4.70
CA ASP A 106 6.56 -9.43 3.66
C ASP A 106 5.98 -10.42 2.65
N THR A 107 5.28 -11.46 3.13
CA THR A 107 4.59 -12.45 2.29
C THR A 107 3.46 -11.81 1.51
N LEU A 108 2.66 -10.94 2.13
CA LEU A 108 1.57 -10.25 1.46
C LEU A 108 2.06 -9.36 0.32
N PHE A 109 3.16 -8.61 0.50
CA PHE A 109 3.79 -7.84 -0.58
C PHE A 109 4.25 -8.73 -1.74
N ALA A 110 4.88 -9.87 -1.45
CA ALA A 110 5.29 -10.83 -2.48
C ALA A 110 4.08 -11.42 -3.23
N MET A 111 3.01 -11.77 -2.51
CA MET A 111 1.78 -12.27 -3.14
C MET A 111 1.13 -11.23 -4.04
N VAL A 112 1.07 -9.95 -3.63
CA VAL A 112 0.54 -8.88 -4.48
C VAL A 112 1.35 -8.75 -5.77
N LEU A 113 2.68 -8.84 -5.66
CA LEU A 113 3.56 -8.84 -6.82
C LEU A 113 3.23 -9.98 -7.78
N ASP A 114 3.09 -11.21 -7.26
CA ASP A 114 2.77 -12.40 -8.05
C ASP A 114 1.40 -12.27 -8.73
N VAL A 115 0.38 -11.79 -8.01
CA VAL A 115 -0.96 -11.55 -8.55
C VAL A 115 -0.88 -10.60 -9.73
N VAL A 116 -0.27 -9.43 -9.56
CA VAL A 116 -0.22 -8.44 -10.64
C VAL A 116 0.61 -8.92 -11.82
N ASN A 117 1.77 -9.53 -11.56
CA ASN A 117 2.65 -10.05 -12.60
C ASN A 117 2.05 -11.22 -13.39
N SER A 118 1.13 -12.00 -12.80
CA SER A 118 0.46 -13.11 -13.49
C SER A 118 -0.46 -12.65 -14.64
N HIS A 119 -0.83 -11.37 -14.67
CA HIS A 119 -1.70 -10.77 -15.68
C HIS A 119 -0.94 -10.01 -16.76
N LEU A 120 0.39 -9.98 -16.70
CA LEU A 120 1.19 -9.26 -17.67
C LEU A 120 1.38 -10.10 -18.94
N ASP A 121 1.20 -9.45 -20.08
CA ASP A 121 1.51 -10.07 -21.37
C ASP A 121 3.03 -10.20 -21.54
N GLY A 122 3.49 -11.18 -22.32
CA GLY A 122 4.92 -11.52 -22.47
C GLY A 122 5.85 -10.42 -23.02
N GLY A 123 5.32 -9.23 -23.34
CA GLY A 123 6.08 -8.05 -23.73
C GLY A 123 6.11 -6.93 -22.68
N GLU A 124 5.38 -7.09 -21.57
CA GLU A 124 5.28 -6.08 -20.52
C GLU A 124 6.39 -6.23 -19.49
N GLN A 125 6.82 -5.11 -18.90
CA GLN A 125 7.80 -5.15 -17.84
C GLN A 125 7.12 -5.59 -16.53
N PRO A 126 7.60 -6.69 -15.89
CA PRO A 126 7.07 -7.11 -14.61
C PRO A 126 7.37 -6.09 -13.53
N TRP A 127 6.42 -5.95 -12.62
CA TRP A 127 6.67 -5.26 -11.36
C TRP A 127 7.79 -5.97 -10.61
N ALA A 128 8.60 -5.19 -9.91
CA ALA A 128 9.59 -5.68 -8.95
C ALA A 128 9.24 -5.19 -7.54
N LEU A 129 9.92 -5.71 -6.51
CA LEU A 129 9.96 -5.11 -5.17
C LEU A 129 11.22 -4.25 -5.08
N SER A 130 11.05 -2.95 -5.22
CA SER A 130 12.07 -1.98 -5.59
C SER A 130 11.68 -0.58 -5.11
N ARG A 131 12.63 0.33 -4.99
CA ARG A 131 12.32 1.76 -4.81
C ARG A 131 11.48 2.36 -5.92
N ASN A 132 11.63 1.81 -7.13
CA ASN A 132 10.90 2.29 -8.29
C ASN A 132 9.54 1.58 -8.40
N ASP A 133 9.48 0.31 -8.03
CA ASP A 133 8.39 -0.61 -8.34
C ASP A 133 7.96 -1.32 -7.05
N LEU A 134 6.69 -1.17 -6.66
CA LEU A 134 6.13 -1.46 -5.34
C LEU A 134 6.77 -0.72 -4.16
N PHE A 135 6.15 0.38 -3.76
CA PHE A 135 6.62 1.08 -2.58
C PHE A 135 5.48 1.50 -1.66
N HIS A 136 5.44 0.82 -0.52
CA HIS A 136 4.50 0.88 0.62
C HIS A 136 3.04 0.51 0.35
N GLY A 137 2.33 0.19 1.43
CA GLY A 137 0.89 0.08 1.43
C GLY A 137 0.27 0.72 2.66
N HIS A 138 -0.93 1.25 2.49
CA HIS A 138 -1.69 1.93 3.52
C HIS A 138 -2.68 0.96 4.13
N LEU A 139 -2.46 0.62 5.40
CA LEU A 139 -3.39 -0.17 6.20
C LEU A 139 -4.48 0.77 6.72
N SER A 140 -5.71 0.58 6.25
CA SER A 140 -6.86 1.41 6.62
C SER A 140 -7.96 0.58 7.27
N TRP A 141 -8.63 1.19 8.23
CA TRP A 141 -9.89 0.69 8.75
C TRP A 141 -11.00 1.24 7.85
N ALA A 142 -11.60 0.35 7.04
CA ALA A 142 -12.62 0.70 6.06
C ALA A 142 -14.01 0.40 6.60
N ASP A 143 -14.92 1.36 6.45
CA ASP A 143 -16.34 1.15 6.76
C ASP A 143 -17.15 1.02 5.47
N PHE A 144 -17.38 -0.22 5.05
CA PHE A 144 -18.19 -0.52 3.88
C PHE A 144 -19.69 -0.50 4.22
N SER A 145 -20.24 0.65 4.63
CA SER A 145 -21.69 0.94 4.86
C SER A 145 -22.50 -0.04 5.75
N SER A 146 -21.91 -1.15 6.18
CA SER A 146 -22.57 -2.34 6.73
C SER A 146 -21.58 -3.32 7.37
N VAL A 147 -20.30 -3.22 7.01
CA VAL A 147 -19.24 -4.11 7.47
C VAL A 147 -17.95 -3.31 7.62
N SER A 148 -17.44 -3.26 8.85
CA SER A 148 -16.07 -2.84 9.13
C SER A 148 -15.08 -3.91 8.66
N ASP A 149 -14.00 -3.46 8.05
CA ASP A 149 -12.89 -4.29 7.60
C ASP A 149 -11.57 -3.55 7.82
N VAL A 150 -10.47 -4.31 7.81
CA VAL A 150 -9.13 -3.74 7.64
C VAL A 150 -8.65 -4.12 6.26
N VAL A 151 -8.34 -3.09 5.48
CA VAL A 151 -7.88 -3.23 4.12
C VAL A 151 -6.48 -2.63 4.00
N MET A 152 -5.72 -3.12 3.03
CA MET A 152 -4.43 -2.54 2.69
C MET A 152 -4.42 -2.16 1.22
N VAL A 153 -4.22 -0.88 0.93
CA VAL A 153 -4.04 -0.36 -0.43
C VAL A 153 -2.54 -0.33 -0.72
N PHE A 154 -2.10 -1.07 -1.72
CA PHE A 154 -0.70 -1.10 -2.14
C PHE A 154 -0.46 -0.02 -3.17
N HIS A 155 0.63 0.74 -3.05
CA HIS A 155 1.02 1.72 -4.06
C HIS A 155 2.24 1.19 -4.80
N ALA A 156 2.01 0.73 -6.02
CA ALA A 156 3.07 0.32 -6.93
C ALA A 156 3.49 1.46 -7.84
N GLN A 157 4.64 1.29 -8.50
CA GLN A 157 5.03 2.15 -9.61
C GLN A 157 4.93 3.64 -9.25
N GLU A 158 5.47 4.01 -8.09
CA GLU A 158 5.22 5.32 -7.46
C GLU A 158 5.77 6.49 -8.30
N TYR A 159 6.91 6.28 -8.96
CA TYR A 159 7.67 7.33 -9.67
C TYR A 159 7.83 7.04 -11.17
N PRO A 160 6.76 7.13 -11.98
CA PRO A 160 6.84 6.95 -13.42
C PRO A 160 7.75 8.02 -14.04
N ALA A 161 8.61 7.61 -14.99
CA ALA A 161 9.68 8.47 -15.50
C ALA A 161 9.17 9.70 -16.27
N ASP A 162 7.96 9.63 -16.84
CA ASP A 162 7.30 10.72 -17.55
C ASP A 162 6.61 11.76 -16.64
N LEU A 163 6.39 11.44 -15.36
CA LEU A 163 5.83 12.39 -14.37
C LEU A 163 6.83 12.79 -13.28
N GLU A 164 7.65 11.84 -12.81
CA GLU A 164 8.54 11.97 -11.65
C GLU A 164 10.00 11.63 -12.02
N SER A 165 10.47 12.17 -13.16
CA SER A 165 11.77 11.85 -13.77
C SER A 165 12.97 11.93 -12.82
N PHE A 166 12.99 12.89 -11.90
CA PHE A 166 14.07 13.04 -10.91
C PHE A 166 14.13 11.83 -9.95
N LYS A 167 12.98 11.44 -9.38
CA LYS A 167 12.89 10.31 -8.45
C LYS A 167 13.12 8.99 -9.18
N SER A 168 12.58 8.83 -10.39
CA SER A 168 12.81 7.67 -11.24
C SER A 168 14.31 7.48 -11.56
N LYS A 169 15.01 8.56 -11.93
CA LYS A 169 16.47 8.53 -12.14
C LYS A 169 17.22 8.16 -10.86
N ALA A 170 16.86 8.76 -9.73
CA ALA A 170 17.49 8.46 -8.45
C ALA A 170 17.30 6.98 -8.05
N ALA A 171 16.13 6.41 -8.28
CA ALA A 171 15.87 4.98 -8.04
C ALA A 171 16.77 4.11 -8.93
N GLY A 172 16.92 4.45 -10.22
CA GLY A 172 17.81 3.75 -11.15
C GLY A 172 19.30 3.85 -10.79
N GLU A 173 19.74 4.88 -10.06
CA GLU A 173 21.12 4.97 -9.54
C GLU A 173 21.37 4.02 -8.35
N LEU A 174 20.31 3.60 -7.66
CA LEU A 174 20.36 2.68 -6.51
C LEU A 174 20.17 1.24 -6.95
N GLU A 175 19.23 1.01 -7.87
CA GLU A 175 18.77 -0.29 -8.32
C GLU A 175 18.82 -0.34 -9.86
N ALA A 176 20.05 -0.32 -10.41
CA ALA A 176 20.29 -0.17 -11.85
C ALA A 176 19.75 -1.32 -12.73
N ASP A 177 19.43 -2.47 -12.13
CA ASP A 177 18.78 -3.59 -12.81
C ASP A 177 17.27 -3.39 -12.97
N VAL A 178 16.67 -2.43 -12.26
CA VAL A 178 15.24 -2.09 -12.36
C VAL A 178 15.04 -1.03 -13.44
N LYS A 179 14.29 -1.39 -14.48
CA LYS A 179 14.01 -0.49 -15.59
C LYS A 179 12.96 0.57 -15.19
N PRO A 180 13.09 1.82 -15.65
CA PRO A 180 12.03 2.82 -15.50
C PRO A 180 10.74 2.42 -16.24
N PHE A 181 9.58 2.77 -15.69
CA PHE A 181 8.27 2.61 -16.32
C PHE A 181 7.63 3.99 -16.58
N LEU A 182 6.56 4.00 -17.37
CA LEU A 182 5.82 5.21 -17.74
C LEU A 182 4.39 5.11 -17.20
N ALA A 183 3.78 6.24 -16.87
CA ALA A 183 2.40 6.30 -16.36
C ALA A 183 1.36 5.78 -17.37
N LYS A 184 1.71 5.79 -18.67
CA LYS A 184 0.88 5.24 -19.75
C LYS A 184 1.07 3.74 -20.00
N ALA A 185 1.99 3.08 -19.31
CA ALA A 185 2.22 1.66 -19.50
C ALA A 185 1.00 0.88 -18.97
N ALA A 186 0.58 -0.18 -19.67
CA ALA A 186 -0.55 -1.00 -19.25
C ALA A 186 -0.44 -1.53 -17.80
N PRO A 187 0.73 -1.99 -17.32
CA PRO A 187 0.90 -2.41 -15.92
C PRO A 187 0.60 -1.30 -14.90
N PHE A 188 0.77 -0.02 -15.29
CA PHE A 188 0.50 1.12 -14.41
C PHE A 188 -0.99 1.26 -14.08
N GLY A 189 -1.88 0.82 -14.98
CA GLY A 189 -3.33 0.77 -14.74
C GLY A 189 -3.71 -0.06 -13.51
N ARG A 190 -2.84 -0.97 -13.06
CA ARG A 190 -3.07 -1.89 -11.95
C ARG A 190 -2.36 -1.52 -10.66
N ARG A 191 -1.74 -0.34 -10.59
CA ARG A 191 -0.80 0.08 -9.53
C ARG A 191 -1.36 0.18 -8.11
N CYS A 192 -2.68 0.09 -7.92
CA CYS A 192 -3.33 0.14 -6.62
C CYS A 192 -4.09 -1.16 -6.27
N PRO A 193 -3.41 -2.32 -6.10
CA PRO A 193 -4.06 -3.51 -5.56
C PRO A 193 -4.58 -3.27 -4.15
N ILE A 194 -5.68 -3.94 -3.79
CA ILE A 194 -6.30 -3.82 -2.47
C ILE A 194 -6.41 -5.21 -1.84
N TRP A 195 -5.87 -5.38 -0.64
CA TRP A 195 -6.09 -6.57 0.19
C TRP A 195 -7.19 -6.30 1.23
N SER A 196 -7.99 -7.32 1.54
CA SER A 196 -8.98 -7.29 2.63
C SER A 196 -8.73 -8.41 3.64
N MET A 197 -8.70 -8.04 4.92
CA MET A 197 -8.59 -8.98 6.04
C MET A 197 -9.83 -9.86 6.11
N ARG A 198 -11.02 -9.26 6.19
CA ARG A 198 -12.27 -10.00 6.41
C ARG A 198 -12.65 -10.90 5.23
N LYS A 199 -12.36 -10.47 4.00
CA LYS A 199 -12.63 -11.28 2.79
C LYS A 199 -11.52 -12.26 2.49
N LYS A 200 -10.32 -12.05 3.04
CA LYS A 200 -9.09 -12.79 2.72
C LYS A 200 -8.87 -12.83 1.21
N ARG A 201 -8.87 -11.67 0.57
CA ARG A 201 -8.75 -11.50 -0.89
C ARG A 201 -7.81 -10.37 -1.25
N ILE A 202 -7.21 -10.50 -2.43
CA ILE A 202 -6.52 -9.42 -3.13
C ILE A 202 -7.33 -9.09 -4.38
N TRP A 203 -7.63 -7.81 -4.57
CA TRP A 203 -8.21 -7.26 -5.78
C TRP A 203 -7.12 -6.51 -6.56
N SER A 204 -6.85 -6.97 -7.79
CA SER A 204 -6.02 -6.22 -8.75
C SER A 204 -6.97 -5.50 -9.71
N ILE A 205 -7.07 -4.18 -9.59
CA ILE A 205 -8.01 -3.37 -10.35
C ILE A 205 -7.28 -2.74 -11.53
N ASP A 206 -7.74 -2.98 -12.75
CA ASP A 206 -7.32 -2.23 -13.93
C ASP A 206 -8.16 -0.96 -14.06
N PHE A 207 -7.57 0.18 -13.71
CA PHE A 207 -8.21 1.49 -13.83
C PHE A 207 -8.22 2.03 -15.26
N PHE A 208 -7.44 1.47 -16.20
CA PHE A 208 -7.49 1.86 -17.60
C PHE A 208 -8.54 1.12 -18.41
N ALA A 209 -9.10 0.02 -17.87
CA ALA A 209 -10.21 -0.68 -18.50
C ALA A 209 -11.40 0.25 -18.76
N GLU A 210 -11.91 0.21 -19.99
CA GLU A 210 -13.03 1.03 -20.43
C GLU A 210 -14.25 0.80 -19.51
N LYS A 211 -14.87 1.88 -19.03
CA LYS A 211 -16.06 1.84 -18.15
C LYS A 211 -15.84 1.09 -16.83
N SER A 212 -14.61 1.05 -16.32
CA SER A 212 -14.35 0.46 -15.00
C SER A 212 -15.23 1.13 -13.92
N PRO A 213 -16.06 0.38 -13.17
CA PRO A 213 -16.91 0.94 -12.12
C PRO A 213 -16.10 1.41 -10.91
N PHE A 214 -14.79 1.14 -10.91
CA PHE A 214 -13.86 1.45 -9.83
C PHE A 214 -13.16 2.81 -10.00
N LEU A 215 -13.35 3.51 -11.13
CA LEU A 215 -12.80 4.86 -11.31
C LEU A 215 -13.11 5.84 -10.17
N PRO A 216 -14.28 5.79 -9.49
CA PRO A 216 -14.54 6.63 -8.32
C PRO A 216 -13.65 6.38 -7.10
N LEU A 217 -12.86 5.29 -7.08
CA LEU A 217 -11.83 5.05 -6.04
C LEU A 217 -10.61 5.96 -6.22
N LEU A 218 -10.41 6.54 -7.41
CA LEU A 218 -9.29 7.43 -7.67
C LEU A 218 -9.56 8.80 -7.06
N SER A 219 -8.59 9.32 -6.32
CA SER A 219 -8.63 10.67 -5.76
C SER A 219 -8.50 11.75 -6.84
N THR A 220 -7.89 11.39 -7.97
CA THR A 220 -7.75 12.26 -9.16
C THR A 220 -8.44 11.63 -10.36
N PRO A 221 -9.33 12.34 -11.07
CA PRO A 221 -9.94 11.83 -12.29
C PRO A 221 -8.91 11.53 -13.38
N LEU A 222 -9.10 10.44 -14.13
CA LEU A 222 -8.23 10.10 -15.27
C LEU A 222 -8.15 11.20 -16.34
N SER A 223 -9.19 12.03 -16.49
CA SER A 223 -9.17 13.17 -17.41
C SER A 223 -8.14 14.25 -17.05
N GLU A 224 -7.62 14.23 -15.82
CA GLU A 224 -6.57 15.13 -15.33
C GLU A 224 -5.16 14.52 -15.47
N ALA A 225 -5.06 13.24 -15.90
CA ALA A 225 -3.82 12.58 -16.24
C ALA A 225 -3.01 13.37 -17.28
N GLY A 226 -1.69 13.47 -17.09
CA GLY A 226 -0.80 14.12 -18.05
C GLY A 226 -0.63 15.64 -17.89
N ARG A 227 -1.25 16.25 -16.86
CA ARG A 227 -0.92 17.63 -16.42
C ARG A 227 0.22 17.67 -15.40
N GLY A 228 1.12 16.69 -15.45
CA GLY A 228 2.17 16.49 -14.43
C GLY A 228 1.65 15.93 -13.10
N VAL A 229 0.38 15.48 -13.06
CA VAL A 229 -0.24 14.84 -11.89
C VAL A 229 -0.31 13.35 -12.13
N ASN A 230 0.00 12.57 -11.09
CA ASN A 230 -0.18 11.14 -11.08
C ASN A 230 -1.69 10.81 -11.01
N PRO A 231 -2.30 10.24 -12.07
CA PRO A 231 -3.74 10.10 -12.15
C PRO A 231 -4.30 8.88 -11.41
N LEU A 232 -3.43 7.95 -10.99
CA LEU A 232 -3.80 6.69 -10.37
C LEU A 232 -3.35 6.68 -8.92
N VAL A 233 -4.03 7.50 -8.12
CA VAL A 233 -3.86 7.56 -6.67
C VAL A 233 -5.18 7.16 -6.05
N VAL A 234 -5.17 6.12 -5.24
CA VAL A 234 -6.29 5.77 -4.36
C VAL A 234 -5.92 6.30 -2.99
N ASP A 235 -6.61 7.34 -2.53
CA ASP A 235 -6.31 7.91 -1.21
C ASP A 235 -6.83 6.97 -0.11
N GLN A 236 -5.95 6.61 0.80
CA GLN A 236 -6.29 5.77 1.95
C GLN A 236 -7.39 6.40 2.82
N ASP A 237 -7.45 7.73 2.88
CA ASP A 237 -8.44 8.49 3.65
C ASP A 237 -9.82 8.50 2.98
N ASP A 238 -9.88 8.25 1.66
CA ASP A 238 -11.15 8.08 0.92
C ASP A 238 -11.77 6.70 1.21
N ILE A 239 -10.93 5.67 1.41
CA ILE A 239 -11.41 4.32 1.75
C ILE A 239 -11.84 4.24 3.21
N GLY A 240 -11.12 4.90 4.11
CA GLY A 240 -11.40 4.85 5.54
C GLY A 240 -10.32 5.50 6.38
N GLN A 241 -10.26 5.16 7.66
CA GLN A 241 -9.27 5.75 8.55
C GLN A 241 -7.93 5.04 8.40
N CYS A 242 -6.88 5.74 7.96
CA CYS A 242 -5.54 5.18 7.89
C CYS A 242 -5.00 4.83 9.28
N LEU A 243 -4.56 3.58 9.45
CA LEU A 243 -3.98 3.06 10.68
C LEU A 243 -2.45 3.15 10.64
N ALA A 244 -1.86 2.70 9.52
CA ALA A 244 -0.41 2.66 9.34
C ALA A 244 -0.01 2.64 7.87
N ASP A 245 1.15 3.21 7.55
CA ASP A 245 1.83 2.97 6.27
C ASP A 245 2.88 1.91 6.50
N ILE A 246 2.89 0.85 5.70
CA ILE A 246 3.84 -0.26 5.84
C ILE A 246 4.79 -0.20 4.64
N SER A 247 6.08 -0.11 4.92
CA SER A 247 7.15 -0.02 3.93
C SER A 247 7.94 -1.33 3.88
N TYR A 248 8.27 -1.78 2.67
CA TYR A 248 9.01 -3.02 2.45
C TYR A 248 10.12 -2.82 1.40
N PHE A 249 11.37 -3.12 1.77
CA PHE A 249 12.55 -2.96 0.92
C PHE A 249 13.40 -4.25 0.89
N PRO A 250 12.91 -5.33 0.28
CA PRO A 250 13.58 -6.64 0.34
C PRO A 250 14.97 -6.65 -0.28
N ARG A 251 15.23 -5.79 -1.29
CA ARG A 251 16.53 -5.68 -1.96
C ARG A 251 17.65 -5.19 -1.04
N GLU A 252 17.30 -4.46 0.01
CA GLU A 252 18.25 -4.02 1.05
C GLU A 252 18.28 -4.96 2.25
N LYS A 253 17.50 -6.04 2.24
CA LYS A 253 17.34 -6.98 3.36
C LYS A 253 16.88 -6.28 4.64
N VAL A 254 16.15 -5.18 4.48
CA VAL A 254 15.52 -4.47 5.58
C VAL A 254 14.15 -5.13 5.81
N PRO A 255 13.86 -5.63 7.02
CA PRO A 255 12.53 -6.15 7.33
C PRO A 255 11.47 -5.07 7.08
N SER A 256 10.22 -5.46 6.84
CA SER A 256 9.16 -4.46 6.79
C SER A 256 9.08 -3.66 8.10
N PHE A 257 8.71 -2.40 7.97
CA PHE A 257 8.49 -1.47 9.07
C PHE A 257 7.27 -0.63 8.75
N MET A 258 6.75 0.04 9.76
CA MET A 258 5.56 0.85 9.60
C MET A 258 5.71 2.25 10.19
N ARG A 259 4.90 3.15 9.66
CA ARG A 259 4.58 4.43 10.26
C ARG A 259 3.17 4.31 10.80
N ILE A 260 2.97 4.52 12.09
CA ILE A 260 1.63 4.48 12.68
C ILE A 260 1.05 5.90 12.65
N TRP A 261 -0.14 6.07 12.10
CA TRP A 261 -0.77 7.37 12.05
C TRP A 261 -1.24 7.80 13.45
N SER A 262 -1.03 9.07 13.76
CA SER A 262 -1.61 9.72 14.92
C SER A 262 -2.70 10.65 14.43
N HIS A 263 -3.94 10.17 14.34
CA HIS A 263 -5.04 11.12 14.39
C HIS A 263 -4.97 11.85 15.73
N LYS A 264 -5.41 13.11 15.77
CA LYS A 264 -5.67 13.79 17.04
C LYS A 264 -6.69 12.92 17.77
N MET A 265 -6.20 12.13 18.73
CA MET A 265 -7.05 11.36 19.64
C MET A 265 -8.12 12.32 20.15
N THR A 266 -9.39 11.96 19.95
CA THR A 266 -10.49 12.72 20.53
C THR A 266 -10.40 12.59 22.05
N ASP A 267 -11.04 13.47 22.80
CA ASP A 267 -11.01 13.38 24.26
C ASP A 267 -11.65 12.06 24.78
N GLU A 268 -12.49 11.40 23.97
CA GLU A 268 -13.01 10.05 24.23
C GLU A 268 -11.93 8.96 24.11
N ASP A 269 -10.96 9.11 23.21
CA ASP A 269 -9.83 8.18 23.10
C ASP A 269 -8.88 8.28 24.31
N ARG A 270 -8.91 9.41 25.00
CA ARG A 270 -8.07 9.71 26.17
C ARG A 270 -8.66 9.21 27.48
N SER A 271 -9.98 9.14 27.61
CA SER A 271 -10.63 8.67 28.85
C SER A 271 -10.50 7.16 29.09
N GLY A 272 -10.06 6.39 28.08
CA GLY A 272 -9.63 4.99 28.22
C GLY A 272 -8.12 4.84 28.43
N LEU A 273 -7.40 5.88 28.87
CA LEU A 273 -5.97 5.84 29.19
C LEU A 273 -5.67 5.78 30.69
N ASP A 274 -6.70 5.77 31.55
CA ASP A 274 -6.59 5.57 33.00
C ASP A 274 -6.87 4.11 33.39
#